data_AF-A0A3B1AC80-F1
#
_entry.id   AF-A0A3B1AC80-F1
#
_cell.length_a   1.000
_cell.length_b   1.000
_cell.length_c   1.000
_cell.angle_alpha   90.00
_cell.angle_beta   90.00
_cell.angle_gamma   90.00
#
_symmetry.space_group_name_H-M   'P 1'
#
loop_
_entity.id
_entity.type
_entity.pdbx_description
1 polymer ?
#
loop_
_entity_poly.entity_id
_entity_poly.type
_entity_poly.pdbx_seq_one_letter_code
_entity_poly.pdbx_strand_id
1 'polypeptide(L)'
;MGIFQKSKDNDDMEADNMAQNNSTQINATDDSNRDSRWQKKSSSGSSSLAAEEQAPRDNQLGNKISSFNYGIEEAVALMRKLPDVDTDVVITVVRKTLESANVRVNEIISDAEKKEGNINKRTNTLTSEIEELQKKITLRNKEISILTKDLQETTKVKKLLQQGEREMKANNSAKPVEQTDNSAEANNAPV
;
A
#
# COMPACT_ATOMS: atom_id res chain seq x y z
N MET A 1 68.73 8.16 -8.01
CA MET A 1 68.21 8.44 -6.66
C MET A 1 66.73 8.05 -6.68
N GLY A 2 66.34 7.00 -5.93
CA GLY A 2 64.95 6.47 -5.72
C GLY A 2 64.27 5.85 -6.96
N ILE A 3 64.11 4.54 -7.15
CA ILE A 3 63.34 3.51 -6.41
C ILE A 3 61.88 3.94 -6.11
N PHE A 4 60.92 3.36 -6.84
CA PHE A 4 59.64 2.90 -6.26
C PHE A 4 59.10 1.71 -7.06
N GLN A 5 58.91 0.59 -6.37
CA GLN A 5 58.36 -0.69 -6.81
C GLN A 5 56.89 -0.82 -6.33
N LYS A 6 56.12 -1.70 -7.01
CA LYS A 6 54.96 -2.51 -6.52
C LYS A 6 53.75 -1.74 -5.92
N SER A 7 52.49 -2.08 -6.22
CA SER A 7 51.78 -3.35 -5.98
C SER A 7 50.48 -3.31 -6.83
N LYS A 8 50.23 -4.21 -7.81
CA LYS A 8 49.47 -5.47 -7.69
C LYS A 8 49.10 -5.86 -6.25
N ASP A 9 47.80 -5.90 -5.96
CA ASP A 9 47.09 -6.81 -5.03
C ASP A 9 45.75 -6.14 -4.65
N ASN A 10 44.64 -6.66 -5.15
CA ASN A 10 43.30 -6.65 -4.55
C ASN A 10 42.40 -7.57 -5.42
N ASP A 11 42.87 -8.82 -5.55
CA ASP A 11 41.98 -9.96 -5.60
C ASP A 11 41.44 -10.19 -4.16
N ASP A 12 40.32 -10.90 -4.06
CA ASP A 12 39.84 -11.58 -2.86
C ASP A 12 39.12 -10.74 -1.79
N MET A 13 37.81 -10.54 -2.00
CA MET A 13 36.86 -10.75 -0.92
C MET A 13 35.81 -11.78 -1.33
N GLU A 14 36.13 -13.03 -1.00
CA GLU A 14 35.18 -14.08 -0.70
C GLU A 14 34.17 -13.65 0.38
N ALA A 15 32.91 -13.96 0.15
CA ALA A 15 31.91 -14.46 1.10
C ALA A 15 30.66 -14.79 0.25
N ASP A 16 30.30 -16.02 -0.10
CA ASP A 16 30.29 -17.27 0.66
C ASP A 16 29.55 -17.18 2.01
N ASN A 17 28.22 -16.97 1.91
CA ASN A 17 27.17 -17.45 2.81
C ASN A 17 25.83 -16.90 2.29
N MET A 18 24.70 -17.61 2.21
CA MET A 18 24.28 -18.79 2.95
C MET A 18 22.94 -19.26 2.33
N ALA A 19 22.79 -20.58 2.16
CA ALA A 19 21.54 -21.38 2.22
C ALA A 19 20.34 -20.98 1.32
N GLN A 20 19.94 -21.76 0.31
CA GLN A 20 19.26 -23.07 0.38
C GLN A 20 18.01 -23.13 1.29
N ASN A 21 16.92 -23.64 0.70
CA ASN A 21 15.71 -24.24 1.30
C ASN A 21 14.67 -23.26 1.88
N ASN A 22 13.37 -23.35 1.60
CA ASN A 22 12.56 -24.55 1.36
C ASN A 22 11.30 -24.21 0.55
N SER A 23 11.01 -25.07 -0.43
CA SER A 23 9.66 -25.32 -0.91
C SER A 23 8.74 -25.63 0.28
N THR A 24 7.68 -24.86 0.44
CA THR A 24 6.53 -25.28 1.25
C THR A 24 5.34 -25.46 0.33
N GLN A 25 4.99 -26.73 0.15
CA GLN A 25 3.72 -27.18 -0.39
C GLN A 25 2.57 -26.51 0.36
N ILE A 26 1.72 -25.82 -0.38
CA ILE A 26 0.40 -25.40 0.10
C ILE A 26 -0.50 -26.65 0.13
N ASN A 27 -0.47 -27.37 1.25
CA ASN A 27 -1.48 -28.38 1.54
C ASN A 27 -2.77 -27.71 2.00
N ALA A 28 -3.85 -28.11 1.35
CA ALA A 28 -5.22 -27.78 1.66
C ALA A 28 -5.64 -28.31 3.03
N THR A 29 -6.25 -27.43 3.82
CA THR A 29 -7.27 -27.74 4.83
C THR A 29 -8.28 -26.59 4.73
N ASP A 30 -9.40 -26.81 4.06
CA ASP A 30 -10.67 -27.16 4.71
C ASP A 30 -11.09 -26.09 5.72
N ASP A 31 -11.76 -25.06 5.21
CA ASP A 31 -12.58 -24.16 6.02
C ASP A 31 -13.95 -24.04 5.33
N SER A 32 -14.58 -25.20 5.16
CA SER A 32 -16.00 -25.27 4.98
C SER A 32 -16.65 -25.07 6.35
N ASN A 33 -17.49 -24.02 6.48
CA ASN A 33 -18.54 -23.81 7.50
C ASN A 33 -18.43 -22.51 8.33
N ARG A 34 -18.91 -21.39 7.76
CA ARG A 34 -19.55 -20.32 8.55
C ARG A 34 -20.74 -19.69 7.82
N ASP A 35 -21.74 -20.54 7.75
CA ASP A 35 -23.17 -20.31 7.80
C ASP A 35 -23.69 -18.85 7.97
N SER A 36 -24.39 -18.40 6.93
CA SER A 36 -25.78 -17.93 6.94
C SER A 36 -26.29 -17.16 8.17
N ARG A 37 -26.39 -15.83 8.10
CA ARG A 37 -27.30 -15.09 9.00
C ARG A 37 -27.84 -13.72 8.56
N TRP A 38 -28.17 -13.46 7.29
CA TRP A 38 -29.00 -12.28 6.98
C TRP A 38 -29.95 -12.49 5.79
N GLN A 39 -30.94 -13.36 5.99
CA GLN A 39 -32.22 -13.27 5.26
C GLN A 39 -33.35 -13.71 6.18
N LYS A 40 -34.27 -12.80 6.52
CA LYS A 40 -35.71 -12.93 6.17
C LYS A 40 -36.61 -11.91 6.89
N LYS A 41 -37.67 -11.58 6.13
CA LYS A 41 -39.00 -11.04 6.48
C LYS A 41 -39.10 -9.51 6.56
N SER A 42 -39.70 -8.79 5.60
CA SER A 42 -41.01 -8.86 4.91
C SER A 42 -42.06 -7.93 5.54
N SER A 43 -42.93 -7.42 4.66
CA SER A 43 -44.27 -6.82 4.87
C SER A 43 -44.28 -5.40 5.47
N SER A 44 -44.63 -4.32 4.75
CA SER A 44 -45.80 -3.96 3.92
C SER A 44 -46.73 -2.99 4.66
N GLY A 45 -47.02 -1.85 4.02
CA GLY A 45 -48.20 -1.00 4.27
C GLY A 45 -47.84 0.44 4.66
N SER A 46 -47.82 1.42 3.74
CA SER A 46 -48.96 2.27 3.28
C SER A 46 -49.70 2.94 4.46
N SER A 47 -49.93 4.25 4.58
CA SER A 47 -49.95 5.44 3.70
C SER A 47 -50.02 6.67 4.67
N SER A 48 -49.66 7.91 4.33
CA SER A 48 -50.52 8.82 3.56
C SER A 48 -49.99 10.27 3.63
N LEU A 49 -50.12 10.97 2.49
CA LEU A 49 -50.58 12.37 2.31
C LEU A 49 -49.78 13.54 2.93
N ALA A 50 -49.06 14.30 2.08
CA ALA A 50 -49.26 15.75 1.89
C ALA A 50 -48.37 16.30 0.77
N ALA A 51 -49.00 17.00 -0.19
CA ALA A 51 -48.52 18.11 -1.02
C ALA A 51 -47.05 18.13 -1.52
N GLU A 52 -46.86 18.07 -2.84
CA GLU A 52 -46.38 19.24 -3.61
C GLU A 52 -46.49 18.91 -5.11
N GLU A 53 -47.28 19.71 -5.79
CA GLU A 53 -47.47 19.73 -7.23
C GLU A 53 -46.19 20.26 -7.90
N GLN A 54 -45.40 19.37 -8.52
CA GLN A 54 -44.26 19.78 -9.35
C GLN A 54 -44.51 19.37 -10.80
N ALA A 55 -44.71 20.42 -11.60
CA ALA A 55 -44.78 20.46 -13.05
C ALA A 55 -43.72 19.58 -13.76
N PRO A 56 -43.94 19.18 -15.03
CA PRO A 56 -42.95 18.47 -15.81
C PRO A 56 -41.67 19.30 -15.88
N ARG A 57 -40.61 18.80 -15.22
CA ARG A 57 -39.25 19.24 -15.48
C ARG A 57 -38.92 18.76 -16.88
N ASP A 58 -39.20 19.61 -17.85
CA ASP A 58 -38.62 19.53 -19.18
C ASP A 58 -37.11 19.43 -18.98
N ASN A 59 -36.65 18.20 -19.17
CA ASN A 59 -35.27 17.81 -19.10
C ASN A 59 -34.51 18.76 -20.01
N GLN A 60 -33.65 19.57 -19.42
CA GLN A 60 -32.70 20.44 -20.09
C GLN A 60 -31.68 19.59 -20.88
N LEU A 61 -32.18 18.92 -21.92
CA LEU A 61 -31.48 18.70 -23.18
C LEU A 61 -31.54 20.02 -23.96
N GLY A 62 -31.18 21.12 -23.28
CA GLY A 62 -30.51 22.24 -23.90
C GLY A 62 -29.18 21.70 -24.37
N ASN A 63 -29.26 20.93 -25.45
CA ASN A 63 -28.19 20.67 -26.38
C ASN A 63 -27.56 22.03 -26.60
N LYS A 64 -26.48 22.27 -25.84
CA LYS A 64 -25.56 23.37 -26.06
C LYS A 64 -25.09 23.09 -27.47
N ILE A 65 -25.82 23.63 -28.43
CA ILE A 65 -25.24 24.16 -29.64
C ILE A 65 -24.37 25.27 -29.08
N SER A 66 -23.21 24.87 -28.53
CA SER A 66 -22.10 25.75 -28.28
C SER A 66 -21.91 26.41 -29.61
N SER A 67 -22.28 27.70 -29.69
CA SER A 67 -21.64 28.61 -30.61
C SER A 67 -20.18 28.16 -30.68
N PHE A 68 -19.67 27.87 -31.88
CA PHE A 68 -18.32 27.39 -32.13
C PHE A 68 -17.31 28.45 -31.63
N ASN A 69 -17.20 28.57 -30.32
CA ASN A 69 -16.28 29.43 -29.62
C ASN A 69 -15.03 28.59 -29.51
N TYR A 70 -14.18 28.72 -30.52
CA TYR A 70 -12.89 28.07 -30.56
C TYR A 70 -12.08 28.50 -29.33
N GLY A 71 -11.85 27.57 -28.39
CA GLY A 71 -11.18 27.82 -27.13
C GLY A 71 -9.78 27.21 -27.07
N ILE A 72 -9.19 27.22 -25.87
CA ILE A 72 -7.85 26.66 -25.64
C ILE A 72 -7.79 25.14 -25.88
N GLU A 73 -8.87 24.40 -25.67
CA GLU A 73 -8.88 22.96 -25.91
C GLU A 73 -8.75 22.64 -27.40
N GLU A 74 -9.47 23.38 -28.24
CA GLU A 74 -9.44 23.25 -29.69
C GLU A 74 -8.08 23.71 -30.24
N ALA A 75 -7.50 24.77 -29.67
CA ALA A 75 -6.15 25.23 -30.02
C ALA A 75 -5.08 24.18 -29.70
N VAL A 76 -5.14 23.56 -28.51
CA VAL A 76 -4.23 22.47 -28.12
C VAL A 76 -4.43 21.25 -29.02
N ALA A 77 -5.67 20.89 -29.32
CA ALA A 77 -5.98 19.78 -30.22
C ALA A 77 -5.48 20.02 -31.64
N LEU A 78 -5.54 21.26 -32.14
CA LEU A 78 -4.97 21.64 -33.41
C LEU A 78 -3.44 21.50 -33.39
N MET A 79 -2.77 22.09 -32.39
CA MET A 79 -1.31 22.03 -32.26
C MET A 79 -0.78 20.60 -32.20
N ARG A 80 -1.51 19.66 -31.57
CA ARG A 80 -1.13 18.23 -31.53
C ARG A 80 -1.25 17.49 -32.87
N LYS A 81 -2.05 17.98 -33.80
CA LYS A 81 -2.28 17.36 -35.11
C LYS A 81 -1.32 17.87 -36.19
N LEU A 82 -0.61 18.96 -35.89
CA LEU A 82 0.32 19.55 -36.84
C LEU A 82 1.62 18.74 -36.86
N PRO A 83 2.25 18.59 -38.04
CA PRO A 83 3.52 17.90 -38.16
C PRO A 83 4.60 18.66 -37.37
N ASP A 84 5.60 17.92 -36.91
CA ASP A 84 6.74 18.47 -36.16
C ASP A 84 7.70 19.19 -37.13
N VAL A 85 7.25 20.34 -37.64
CA VAL A 85 7.99 21.26 -38.50
C VAL A 85 8.39 22.50 -37.70
N ASP A 86 9.15 23.41 -38.31
CA ASP A 86 9.59 24.65 -37.68
C ASP A 86 8.44 25.39 -36.97
N THR A 87 8.62 25.61 -35.67
CA THR A 87 7.58 26.15 -34.78
C THR A 87 7.05 27.50 -35.25
N ASP A 88 7.90 28.33 -35.84
CA ASP A 88 7.52 29.66 -36.38
C ASP A 88 6.54 29.56 -37.55
N VAL A 89 6.70 28.54 -38.40
CA VAL A 89 5.79 28.27 -39.52
C VAL A 89 4.44 27.81 -38.97
N VAL A 90 4.45 26.91 -37.98
CA VAL A 90 3.25 26.43 -37.30
C VAL A 90 2.48 27.59 -36.66
N ILE A 91 3.16 28.44 -35.89
CA ILE A 91 2.55 29.61 -35.24
C ILE A 91 1.94 30.55 -36.29
N THR A 92 2.63 30.80 -37.40
CA THR A 92 2.16 31.69 -38.46
C THR A 92 0.91 31.13 -39.14
N VAL A 93 0.90 29.84 -39.48
CA VAL A 93 -0.26 29.18 -40.09
C VAL A 93 -1.44 29.17 -39.11
N VAL A 94 -1.22 28.76 -37.86
CA VAL A 94 -2.26 28.71 -36.84
C VAL A 94 -2.85 30.09 -36.59
N ARG A 95 -2.03 31.13 -36.44
CA ARG A 95 -2.51 32.51 -36.28
C ARG A 95 -3.39 32.94 -37.45
N LYS A 96 -2.92 32.76 -38.69
CA LYS A 96 -3.70 33.10 -39.89
C LYS A 96 -5.00 32.30 -39.99
N THR A 97 -4.99 31.03 -39.61
CA THR A 97 -6.19 30.19 -39.58
C THR A 97 -7.18 30.67 -38.52
N LEU A 98 -6.72 31.02 -37.31
CA LEU A 98 -7.59 31.57 -36.26
C LEU A 98 -8.15 32.94 -36.62
N GLU A 99 -7.35 33.82 -37.23
CA GLU A 99 -7.78 35.11 -37.75
C GLU A 99 -8.86 34.92 -38.83
N SER A 100 -8.69 33.96 -39.75
CA SER A 100 -9.69 33.65 -40.78
C SER A 100 -11.00 33.10 -40.24
N ALA A 101 -10.95 32.42 -39.08
CA ALA A 101 -12.11 31.92 -38.37
C ALA A 101 -12.72 32.97 -37.41
N ASN A 102 -12.23 34.21 -37.44
CA ASN A 102 -12.65 35.31 -36.56
C ASN A 102 -12.49 34.98 -35.05
N VAL A 103 -11.48 34.18 -34.71
CA VAL A 103 -11.18 33.76 -33.34
C VAL A 103 -10.15 34.70 -32.73
N ARG A 104 -10.42 35.22 -31.53
CA ARG A 104 -9.53 36.15 -30.84
C ARG A 104 -8.47 35.41 -30.04
N VAL A 105 -7.22 35.50 -30.49
CA VAL A 105 -6.07 34.86 -29.85
C VAL A 105 -5.94 35.27 -28.37
N ASN A 106 -6.22 36.53 -28.03
CA ASN A 106 -6.15 37.01 -26.64
C ASN A 106 -7.15 36.30 -25.71
N GLU A 107 -8.33 35.92 -26.20
CA GLU A 107 -9.32 35.19 -25.41
C GLU A 107 -8.84 33.75 -25.15
N ILE A 108 -8.24 33.10 -26.16
CA ILE A 108 -7.59 31.78 -26.01
C ILE A 108 -6.44 31.84 -24.99
N ILE A 109 -5.60 32.88 -25.03
CA ILE A 109 -4.50 33.07 -24.08
C ILE A 109 -5.05 33.20 -22.66
N SER A 110 -6.07 34.04 -22.43
CA SER A 110 -6.66 34.19 -21.09
C SER A 110 -7.26 32.87 -20.58
N ASP A 111 -7.89 32.09 -21.45
CA ASP A 111 -8.42 30.78 -21.09
C ASP A 111 -7.31 29.77 -20.80
N ALA A 112 -6.18 29.84 -21.51
CA ALA A 112 -4.98 29.07 -21.23
C ALA A 112 -4.42 29.38 -19.84
N GLU A 113 -4.25 30.66 -19.50
CA GLU A 113 -3.75 31.09 -18.19
C GLU A 113 -4.65 30.62 -17.05
N LYS A 114 -5.97 30.71 -17.21
CA LYS A 114 -6.93 30.20 -16.22
C LYS A 114 -6.80 28.69 -16.05
N LYS A 115 -6.73 27.96 -17.16
CA LYS A 115 -6.61 26.50 -17.15
C LYS A 115 -5.29 26.06 -16.53
N GLU A 116 -4.19 26.70 -16.90
CA GLU A 116 -2.87 26.48 -16.31
C GLU A 116 -2.91 26.74 -14.80
N GLY A 117 -3.47 27.87 -14.37
CA GLY A 117 -3.61 28.19 -12.95
C GLY A 117 -4.42 27.12 -12.18
N ASN A 118 -5.50 26.61 -12.77
CA ASN A 118 -6.31 25.56 -12.15
C ASN A 118 -5.57 24.21 -12.08
N ILE A 119 -4.86 23.83 -13.14
CA ILE A 119 -4.05 22.62 -13.18
C ILE A 119 -2.94 22.72 -12.14
N ASN A 120 -2.18 23.82 -12.11
CA ASN A 120 -1.09 24.03 -11.16
C ASN A 120 -1.58 23.98 -9.71
N LYS A 121 -2.71 24.63 -9.40
CA LYS A 121 -3.34 24.54 -8.08
C LYS A 121 -3.64 23.09 -7.70
N ARG A 122 -4.30 22.34 -8.60
CA ARG A 122 -4.66 20.94 -8.33
C ARG A 122 -3.43 20.04 -8.18
N THR A 123 -2.43 20.22 -9.03
CA THR A 123 -1.15 19.49 -8.93
C THR A 123 -0.47 19.76 -7.61
N ASN A 124 -0.42 21.01 -7.16
CA ASN A 124 0.17 21.37 -5.88
C ASN A 124 -0.59 20.75 -4.71
N THR A 125 -1.93 20.81 -4.72
CA THR A 125 -2.76 20.15 -3.69
C THR A 125 -2.49 18.65 -3.63
N LEU A 126 -2.52 17.96 -4.78
CA LEU A 126 -2.27 16.52 -4.83
C LEU A 126 -0.85 16.16 -4.39
N THR A 127 0.14 16.98 -4.75
CA THR A 127 1.54 16.78 -4.33
C THR A 127 1.67 16.87 -2.80
N SER A 128 1.06 17.90 -2.19
CA SER A 128 1.04 18.04 -0.73
C SER A 128 0.33 16.87 -0.04
N GLU A 129 -0.80 16.41 -0.58
CA GLU A 129 -1.51 15.23 -0.04
C GLU A 129 -0.65 13.96 -0.12
N ILE A 130 0.08 13.76 -1.23
CA ILE A 130 1.02 12.64 -1.38
C ILE A 130 2.10 12.70 -0.30
N GLU A 131 2.70 13.87 -0.07
CA GLU A 131 3.73 14.04 0.96
C GLU A 131 3.20 13.73 2.37
N GLU A 132 1.98 14.16 2.70
CA GLU A 132 1.34 13.83 3.97
C GLU A 132 1.09 12.32 4.13
N LEU A 133 0.60 11.66 3.06
CA LEU A 133 0.37 10.22 3.06
C LEU A 133 1.70 9.45 3.20
N GLN A 134 2.77 9.88 2.54
CA GLN A 134 4.10 9.29 2.68
C GLN A 134 4.64 9.40 4.11
N LYS A 135 4.42 10.53 4.79
CA LYS A 135 4.77 10.68 6.23
C LYS A 135 3.99 9.68 7.09
N LYS A 136 2.69 9.50 6.83
CA LYS A 136 1.86 8.50 7.54
C LYS A 136 2.35 7.08 7.29
N ILE A 137 2.68 6.72 6.05
CA ILE A 137 3.23 5.40 5.70
C ILE A 137 4.53 5.15 6.46
N THR A 138 5.43 6.14 6.48
CA THR A 138 6.71 6.04 7.19
C THR A 138 6.51 5.78 8.69
N LEU A 139 5.57 6.49 9.33
CA LEU A 139 5.23 6.30 10.73
C LEU A 139 4.69 4.88 11.00
N ARG A 140 3.78 4.38 10.16
CA ARG A 140 3.22 3.03 10.30
C ARG A 140 4.25 1.94 10.07
N ASN A 141 5.16 2.12 9.11
CA ASN A 141 6.26 1.18 8.90
C ASN A 141 7.19 1.11 10.11
N LYS A 142 7.45 2.26 10.77
CA LYS A 142 8.22 2.28 12.03
C LYS A 142 7.50 1.52 13.14
N GLU A 143 6.19 1.74 13.29
CA GLU A 143 5.36 1.02 14.27
C GLU A 143 5.37 -0.50 14.02
N ILE A 144 5.18 -0.92 12.77
CA ILE A 144 5.27 -2.34 12.37
C ILE A 144 6.64 -2.93 12.73
N SER A 145 7.73 -2.18 12.48
CA SER A 145 9.08 -2.63 12.80
C SER A 145 9.27 -2.86 14.30
N ILE A 146 8.75 -1.96 15.13
CA ILE A 146 8.80 -2.09 16.60
C ILE A 146 8.00 -3.33 17.03
N LEU A 147 6.73 -3.42 16.63
CA LEU A 147 5.86 -4.54 17.00
C LEU A 147 6.40 -5.91 16.54
N THR A 148 7.06 -5.94 15.38
CA THR A 148 7.68 -7.17 14.87
C THR A 148 8.84 -7.61 15.77
N LYS A 149 9.66 -6.68 16.25
CA LYS A 149 10.75 -6.99 17.20
C LYS A 149 10.18 -7.49 18.52
N ASP A 150 9.20 -6.79 19.08
CA ASP A 150 8.55 -7.18 20.34
C ASP A 150 7.93 -8.58 20.22
N LEU A 151 7.29 -8.88 19.08
CA LEU A 151 6.73 -10.19 18.80
C LEU A 151 7.82 -11.28 18.71
N GLN A 152 8.94 -11.00 18.04
CA GLN A 152 10.06 -11.93 17.95
C GLN A 152 10.63 -12.24 19.33
N GLU A 153 10.85 -11.22 20.15
CA GLU A 153 11.36 -11.36 21.52
C GLU A 153 10.38 -12.14 22.40
N THR A 154 9.10 -11.78 22.37
CA THR A 154 8.03 -12.46 23.13
C THR A 154 7.93 -13.93 22.73
N THR A 155 8.00 -14.21 21.42
CA THR A 155 7.97 -15.59 20.91
C THR A 155 9.18 -16.38 21.37
N LYS A 156 10.38 -15.77 21.38
CA LYS A 156 11.60 -16.40 21.90
C LYS A 156 11.48 -16.74 23.38
N VAL A 157 11.05 -15.79 24.21
CA VAL A 157 10.85 -16.00 25.65
C VAL A 157 9.82 -17.10 25.89
N LYS A 158 8.68 -17.05 25.21
CA LYS A 158 7.64 -18.10 25.29
C LYS A 158 8.21 -19.48 24.98
N LYS A 159 8.99 -19.63 23.91
CA LYS A 159 9.60 -20.92 23.53
C LYS A 159 10.55 -21.43 24.61
N LEU A 160 11.39 -20.56 25.17
CA LEU A 160 12.33 -20.93 26.24
C LEU A 160 11.62 -21.37 27.52
N LEU A 161 10.58 -20.63 27.94
CA LEU A 161 9.78 -21.00 29.11
C LEU A 161 9.07 -22.33 28.91
N GLN A 162 8.48 -22.56 27.74
CA GLN A 162 7.85 -23.83 27.40
C GLN A 162 8.84 -25.00 27.40
N GLN A 163 10.07 -24.76 26.95
CA GLN A 163 11.13 -25.78 27.01
C GLN A 163 11.53 -26.08 28.47
N GLY A 164 11.78 -25.05 29.27
CA GLY A 164 12.11 -25.21 30.69
C GLY A 164 11.01 -25.94 31.48
N GLU A 165 9.73 -25.66 31.21
CA GLU A 165 8.62 -26.41 31.81
C GLU A 165 8.64 -27.91 31.47
N ARG A 166 8.99 -28.27 30.23
CA ARG A 166 9.08 -29.68 29.81
C ARG A 166 10.25 -30.39 30.50
N GLU A 167 11.40 -29.73 30.58
CA GLU A 167 12.59 -30.26 31.26
C GLU A 167 12.35 -30.45 32.77
N MET A 168 11.69 -29.49 33.43
CA MET A 168 11.31 -29.63 34.84
C MET A 168 10.33 -30.79 35.07
N LYS A 169 9.33 -30.96 34.20
CA LYS A 169 8.40 -32.09 34.29
C LYS A 169 9.11 -33.42 34.08
N ALA A 170 10.03 -33.51 33.12
CA ALA A 170 10.83 -34.72 32.88
C ALA A 170 11.73 -35.07 34.08
N ASN A 171 12.43 -34.08 34.65
CA ASN A 171 13.33 -34.30 35.80
C ASN A 171 12.56 -34.68 37.08
N ASN A 172 11.38 -34.11 37.32
CA ASN A 172 10.54 -34.48 38.46
C ASN A 172 9.91 -35.88 38.30
N SER A 173 9.77 -36.38 37.07
CA SER A 173 9.28 -37.74 36.79
C SER A 173 10.38 -38.80 36.95
N ALA A 174 11.66 -38.40 36.95
CA ALA A 174 12.82 -39.28 36.91
C ALA A 174 13.58 -39.43 38.24
N LYS A 175 13.03 -38.95 39.36
CA LYS A 175 13.50 -39.33 40.71
C LYS A 175 12.49 -40.28 41.39
N PRO A 176 12.60 -41.61 41.18
CA PRO A 176 12.07 -42.60 42.10
C PRO A 176 12.92 -42.65 43.37
N VAL A 177 12.22 -42.56 44.50
CA VAL A 177 12.52 -43.13 45.82
C VAL A 177 13.74 -44.07 45.85
N GLU A 178 14.85 -43.61 46.41
CA GLU A 178 15.91 -44.49 46.92
C GLU A 178 16.48 -43.89 48.21
N GLN A 179 15.86 -44.28 49.34
CA GLN A 179 16.26 -44.12 50.75
C GLN A 179 15.02 -44.51 51.58
N THR A 180 14.97 -45.50 52.47
CA THR A 180 15.94 -46.40 53.08
C THR A 180 15.13 -47.54 53.73
N ASP A 181 15.14 -48.73 53.13
CA ASP A 181 14.85 -49.98 53.84
C ASP A 181 16.20 -50.68 54.01
N ASN A 182 16.80 -50.58 55.20
CA ASN A 182 17.78 -51.53 55.75
C ASN A 182 18.38 -51.00 57.05
N SER A 183 17.84 -51.44 58.18
CA SER A 183 18.58 -51.84 59.39
C SER A 183 17.62 -52.48 60.39
N ALA A 184 17.06 -53.62 60.00
CA ALA A 184 16.56 -54.63 60.93
C ALA A 184 17.56 -55.79 60.91
N GLU A 185 18.64 -55.68 61.68
CA GLU A 185 19.54 -56.81 61.93
C GLU A 185 19.48 -57.16 63.41
N ALA A 186 18.59 -58.11 63.69
CA ALA A 186 18.56 -58.86 64.91
C ALA A 186 19.82 -59.73 64.99
N ASN A 187 20.63 -59.55 66.03
CA ASN A 187 21.53 -60.60 66.50
C ASN A 187 21.38 -60.76 68.02
N ASN A 188 20.66 -61.83 68.33
CA ASN A 188 20.46 -62.50 69.59
C ASN A 188 21.73 -63.31 69.95
N ALA A 189 22.22 -63.25 71.19
CA ALA A 189 22.70 -64.43 71.94
C ALA A 189 23.19 -64.11 73.37
N PRO A 190 23.19 -65.10 74.28
CA PRO A 190 23.16 -64.92 75.74
C PRO A 190 24.46 -65.33 76.45
N VAL A 191 24.57 -64.97 77.74
CA VAL A 191 24.99 -65.73 78.95
C VAL A 191 25.44 -64.75 80.02
#